data_AF-A0A967CDA2-F1
#
_entry.id   AF-A0A967CDA2-F1
#
_cell.length_a   1.000
_cell.length_b   1.000
_cell.length_c   1.000
_cell.angle_alpha   90.00
_cell.angle_beta   90.00
_cell.angle_gamma   90.00
#
_symmetry.space_group_name_H-M   'P 1'
#
loop_
_entity.id
_entity.type
_entity.pdbx_description
1 polymer ?
#
loop_
_entity_poly.entity_id
_entity_poly.type
_entity_poly.pdbx_seq_one_letter_code
_entity_poly.pdbx_strand_id
1 'polypeptide(L)'
;ETGFEGRVVSTELGDASSLKMVFAALTKGSIALIAEILNVAEQLGVRSELEELWGDQATQQRHNQISTNAAKAWRFAGEMREISQTFSEVDAAPGFHEAAAQVFERLKSHKDWAERPSLAALLTSLSSQGIEEK
;
A
#
# COMPACT_ATOMS: atom_id res chain seq x y z
N GLU A 1 7.34 33.93 0.65
CA GLU A 1 5.94 33.49 0.79
C GLU A 1 5.81 32.09 0.23
N THR A 2 5.34 31.13 1.03
CA THR A 2 4.90 29.84 0.50
C THR A 2 3.43 29.99 0.10
N GLY A 3 3.18 30.30 -1.17
CA GLY A 3 1.83 30.46 -1.70
C GLY A 3 1.09 29.12 -1.65
N PHE A 4 -0.07 29.10 -1.01
CA PHE A 4 -1.00 27.97 -1.11
C PHE A 4 -1.68 28.02 -2.47
N GLU A 5 -1.50 26.98 -3.29
CA GLU A 5 -2.23 26.79 -4.55
C GLU A 5 -3.38 25.81 -4.34
N GLY A 6 -4.61 26.30 -4.47
CA GLY A 6 -5.83 25.51 -4.39
C GLY A 6 -6.57 25.48 -5.73
N ARG A 7 -7.25 24.37 -6.01
CA ARG A 7 -8.13 24.22 -7.18
C ARG A 7 -9.52 23.81 -6.73
N VAL A 8 -10.55 24.48 -7.24
CA VAL A 8 -11.95 24.07 -7.04
C VAL A 8 -12.23 22.81 -7.87
N VAL A 9 -12.74 21.76 -7.21
CA VAL A 9 -13.09 20.49 -7.87
C VAL A 9 -14.51 20.59 -8.45
N SER A 10 -15.47 21.03 -7.64
CA SER A 10 -16.86 21.31 -8.02
C SER A 10 -17.54 22.17 -6.94
N THR A 11 -18.84 22.45 -7.12
CA THR A 11 -19.71 23.11 -6.13
C THR A 11 -20.42 22.12 -5.19
N GLU A 12 -20.35 20.82 -5.47
CA GLU A 12 -21.06 19.80 -4.69
C GLU A 12 -20.29 19.45 -3.41
N LEU A 13 -21.03 19.34 -2.30
CA LEU A 13 -20.45 18.95 -1.02
C LEU A 13 -19.96 17.50 -1.09
N GLY A 14 -18.69 17.29 -0.76
CA GLY A 14 -18.08 15.97 -0.70
C GLY A 14 -17.15 15.64 -1.86
N ASP A 15 -17.28 16.27 -3.02
CA ASP A 15 -16.50 15.92 -4.23
C ASP A 15 -14.97 15.99 -4.02
N ALA A 16 -14.48 17.00 -3.32
CA ALA A 16 -13.06 17.10 -3.00
C ALA A 16 -12.59 15.97 -2.07
N SER A 17 -13.42 15.57 -1.10
CA SER A 17 -13.14 14.45 -0.20
C SER A 17 -13.18 13.11 -0.93
N SER A 18 -14.17 12.92 -1.81
CA SER A 18 -14.29 11.75 -2.67
C SER A 18 -13.08 11.63 -3.60
N LEU A 19 -12.64 12.71 -4.23
CA LEU A 19 -11.43 12.74 -5.06
C LEU A 19 -10.17 12.36 -4.25
N LYS A 20 -10.03 12.92 -3.04
CA LYS A 20 -8.93 12.55 -2.14
C LYS A 20 -8.98 11.07 -1.76
N MET A 21 -10.17 10.53 -1.48
CA MET A 21 -10.38 9.13 -1.11
C MET A 21 -9.96 8.21 -2.25
N VAL A 22 -10.46 8.40 -3.48
CA VAL A 22 -10.09 7.55 -4.63
C VAL A 22 -8.60 7.68 -4.99
N PHE A 23 -8.01 8.87 -4.83
CA PHE A 23 -6.56 9.05 -5.02
C PHE A 23 -5.75 8.31 -3.95
N ALA A 24 -6.20 8.32 -2.70
CA ALA A 24 -5.60 7.56 -1.62
C ALA A 24 -5.73 6.04 -1.84
N ALA A 25 -6.86 5.58 -2.36
CA ALA A 25 -7.10 4.19 -2.75
C ALA A 25 -6.09 3.73 -3.81
N LEU A 26 -5.90 4.51 -4.88
CA LEU A 26 -4.92 4.23 -5.93
C LEU A 26 -3.50 4.16 -5.36
N THR A 27 -3.08 5.19 -4.63
CA THR A 27 -1.68 5.32 -4.19
C THR A 27 -1.31 4.28 -3.14
N LYS A 28 -2.04 4.21 -2.02
CA LYS A 28 -1.74 3.28 -0.93
C LYS A 28 -2.07 1.84 -1.32
N GLY A 29 -3.17 1.63 -2.02
CA GLY A 29 -3.55 0.31 -2.53
C GLY A 29 -2.50 -0.25 -3.48
N SER A 30 -1.95 0.54 -4.40
CA SER A 30 -0.88 0.07 -5.30
C SER A 30 0.39 -0.30 -4.55
N ILE A 31 0.78 0.46 -3.51
CA ILE A 31 1.96 0.14 -2.70
C ILE A 31 1.76 -1.20 -1.97
N ALA A 32 0.60 -1.41 -1.34
CA ALA A 32 0.28 -2.67 -0.68
C ALA A 32 0.24 -3.84 -1.66
N LEU A 33 -0.36 -3.65 -2.84
CA LEU A 33 -0.44 -4.66 -3.89
C LEU A 33 0.96 -5.09 -4.36
N ILE A 34 1.85 -4.14 -4.65
CA ILE A 34 3.21 -4.47 -5.10
C ILE A 34 3.99 -5.20 -3.99
N ALA A 35 3.82 -4.78 -2.73
CA ALA A 35 4.45 -5.45 -1.60
C ALA A 35 3.97 -6.91 -1.47
N GLU A 36 2.67 -7.15 -1.61
CA GLU A 36 2.10 -8.49 -1.53
C GLU A 36 2.49 -9.36 -2.74
N ILE A 37 2.55 -8.80 -3.95
CA ILE A 37 3.07 -9.50 -5.14
C ILE A 37 4.51 -9.94 -4.92
N LEU A 38 5.37 -9.06 -4.39
CA LEU A 38 6.77 -9.39 -4.10
C LEU A 38 6.89 -10.44 -2.98
N ASN A 39 6.04 -10.37 -1.96
CA ASN A 39 5.95 -11.38 -0.90
C ASN A 39 5.59 -12.76 -1.48
N VAL A 40 4.55 -12.84 -2.29
CA VAL A 40 4.12 -14.09 -2.94
C VAL A 40 5.19 -14.60 -3.91
N ALA A 41 5.79 -13.71 -4.72
CA ALA A 41 6.85 -14.09 -5.66
C ALA A 41 8.10 -14.62 -4.93
N GLU A 42 8.46 -14.05 -3.77
CA GLU A 42 9.55 -14.56 -2.92
C GLU A 42 9.20 -15.95 -2.38
N GLN A 43 7.99 -16.14 -1.85
CA GLN A 43 7.55 -17.44 -1.33
C GLN A 43 7.48 -18.54 -2.41
N LEU A 44 7.15 -18.17 -3.64
CA LEU A 44 7.13 -19.08 -4.80
C LEU A 44 8.51 -19.25 -5.45
N GLY A 45 9.54 -18.52 -5.02
CA GLY A 45 10.88 -18.59 -5.59
C GLY A 45 11.01 -17.97 -6.99
N VAL A 46 10.07 -17.11 -7.41
CA VAL A 46 10.01 -16.50 -8.76
C VAL A 46 10.27 -14.99 -8.75
N ARG A 47 10.65 -14.39 -7.60
CA ARG A 47 10.86 -12.94 -7.51
C ARG A 47 11.94 -12.44 -8.46
N SER A 48 13.05 -13.16 -8.61
CA SER A 48 14.13 -12.77 -9.53
C SER A 48 13.64 -12.64 -10.96
N GLU A 49 12.85 -13.62 -11.43
CA GLU A 49 12.29 -13.62 -12.78
C GLU A 49 11.27 -12.48 -12.99
N LEU A 50 10.46 -12.20 -11.98
CA LEU A 50 9.52 -11.07 -12.00
C LEU A 50 10.27 -9.72 -12.08
N GLU A 51 11.35 -9.58 -11.32
CA GLU A 51 12.19 -8.37 -11.31
C GLU A 51 12.92 -8.19 -12.65
N GLU A 52 13.36 -9.27 -13.29
CA GLU A 52 13.93 -9.23 -14.64
C GLU A 52 12.91 -8.73 -15.67
N LEU A 53 11.66 -9.23 -15.61
CA LEU A 53 10.58 -8.77 -16.49
C LEU A 53 10.23 -7.28 -16.32
N TRP A 54 10.38 -6.74 -15.11
CA TRP A 54 10.18 -5.31 -14.86
C TRP A 54 11.37 -4.45 -15.34
N GLY A 55 12.57 -5.01 -15.29
CA GLY A 55 13.83 -4.31 -15.50
C GLY A 55 14.29 -3.49 -14.29
N ASP A 56 15.61 -3.28 -14.19
CA ASP A 56 16.30 -2.74 -13.02
C ASP A 56 15.70 -1.44 -12.48
N GLN A 57 15.40 -0.47 -13.35
CA GLN A 57 14.88 0.82 -12.93
C GLN A 57 13.51 0.71 -12.26
N ALA A 58 12.60 -0.07 -12.85
CA ALA A 58 11.25 -0.25 -12.31
C ALA A 58 11.28 -1.05 -11.01
N THR A 59 12.11 -2.10 -10.96
CA THR A 59 12.37 -2.89 -9.75
C THR A 59 12.88 -2.00 -8.61
N GLN A 60 13.92 -1.22 -8.85
CA GLN A 60 14.48 -0.31 -7.84
C GLN A 60 13.47 0.74 -7.38
N GLN A 61 12.66 1.28 -8.29
CA GLN A 61 11.59 2.22 -7.95
C GLN A 61 10.54 1.58 -7.03
N ARG A 62 10.08 0.37 -7.34
CA ARG A 62 9.09 -0.37 -6.53
C ARG A 62 9.63 -0.70 -5.15
N HIS A 63 10.87 -1.20 -5.06
CA HIS A 63 11.53 -1.48 -3.79
C HIS A 63 11.61 -0.21 -2.93
N ASN A 64 12.03 0.90 -3.55
CA ASN A 64 12.10 2.17 -2.88
C ASN A 64 10.71 2.65 -2.37
N GLN A 65 9.68 2.52 -3.19
CA GLN A 65 8.32 2.93 -2.79
C GLN A 65 7.85 2.14 -1.57
N ILE A 66 8.06 0.83 -1.53
CA ILE A 66 7.66 -0.01 -0.39
C ILE A 66 8.45 0.38 0.86
N SER A 67 9.78 0.40 0.79
CA SER A 67 10.62 0.72 1.96
C SER A 67 10.37 2.12 2.53
N THR A 68 10.11 3.12 1.68
CA THR A 68 9.78 4.48 2.17
C THR A 68 8.42 4.53 2.87
N ASN A 69 7.44 3.77 2.38
CA ASN A 69 6.09 3.80 2.93
C ASN A 69 5.91 2.87 4.15
N ALA A 70 6.84 1.94 4.39
CA ALA A 70 6.85 1.11 5.59
C ALA A 70 6.81 1.94 6.90
N ALA A 71 7.49 3.10 6.96
CA ALA A 71 7.43 4.02 8.10
C ALA A 71 6.01 4.51 8.44
N LYS A 72 5.12 4.52 7.44
CA LYS A 72 3.75 5.04 7.52
C LYS A 72 2.72 3.91 7.56
N ALA A 73 3.15 2.65 7.47
CA ALA A 73 2.24 1.50 7.40
C ALA A 73 1.27 1.45 8.58
N TRP A 74 1.73 1.79 9.80
CA TRP A 74 0.93 1.80 11.01
C TRP A 74 -0.36 2.65 10.94
N ARG A 75 -0.36 3.76 10.17
CA ARG A 75 -1.55 4.59 9.96
C ARG A 75 -2.30 4.22 8.68
N PHE A 76 -1.59 3.69 7.66
CA PHE A 76 -2.21 3.28 6.41
C PHE A 76 -3.18 2.11 6.58
N ALA A 77 -2.98 1.22 7.55
CA ALA A 77 -3.93 0.13 7.84
C ALA A 77 -5.34 0.67 8.14
N GLY A 78 -5.45 1.68 9.04
CA GLY A 78 -6.74 2.32 9.35
C GLY A 78 -7.32 3.06 8.14
N GLU A 79 -6.49 3.84 7.44
CA GLU A 79 -6.91 4.58 6.24
C GLU A 79 -7.43 3.64 5.13
N MET A 80 -6.87 2.43 5.00
CA MET A 80 -7.36 1.43 4.03
C MET A 80 -8.70 0.81 4.42
N ARG A 81 -8.97 0.62 5.72
CA ARG A 81 -10.30 0.17 6.20
C ARG A 81 -11.36 1.25 5.94
N GLU A 82 -11.04 2.52 6.15
CA GLU A 82 -11.94 3.64 5.80
C GLU A 82 -12.25 3.65 4.30
N ILE A 83 -11.24 3.47 3.44
CA ILE A 83 -11.44 3.38 1.99
C ILE A 83 -12.26 2.15 1.60
N SER A 84 -12.02 1.01 2.23
CA SER A 84 -12.81 -0.20 2.04
C SER A 84 -14.30 0.04 2.37
N GLN A 85 -14.58 0.74 3.48
CA GLN A 85 -15.93 1.15 3.84
C GLN A 85 -16.56 2.06 2.78
N THR A 86 -15.83 3.08 2.28
CA THR A 86 -16.37 3.97 1.24
C THR A 86 -16.73 3.23 -0.05
N PHE A 87 -15.95 2.21 -0.44
CA PHE A 87 -16.28 1.37 -1.59
C PHE A 87 -17.56 0.56 -1.32
N SER A 88 -17.73 0.04 -0.11
CA SER A 88 -18.95 -0.68 0.28
C SER A 88 -20.19 0.21 0.28
N GLU A 89 -20.07 1.49 0.64
CA GLU A 89 -21.20 2.45 0.68
C GLU A 89 -21.79 2.75 -0.71
N VAL A 90 -21.05 2.46 -1.78
CA VAL A 90 -21.48 2.61 -3.17
C VAL A 90 -21.64 1.26 -3.89
N ASP A 91 -21.80 0.17 -3.14
CA ASP A 91 -21.94 -1.21 -3.63
C ASP A 91 -20.76 -1.69 -4.53
N ALA A 92 -19.58 -1.07 -4.40
CA ALA A 92 -18.36 -1.52 -5.06
C ALA A 92 -17.64 -2.60 -4.23
N ALA A 93 -16.65 -3.27 -4.84
CA ALA A 93 -15.90 -4.34 -4.18
C ALA A 93 -14.93 -3.79 -3.11
N PRO A 94 -15.14 -4.04 -1.81
CA PRO A 94 -14.32 -3.46 -0.74
C PRO A 94 -13.06 -4.29 -0.42
N GLY A 95 -13.03 -5.55 -0.87
CA GLY A 95 -12.05 -6.55 -0.45
C GLY A 95 -10.60 -6.25 -0.81
N PHE A 96 -10.34 -5.54 -1.91
CA PHE A 96 -8.97 -5.14 -2.27
C PHE A 96 -8.35 -4.22 -1.21
N HIS A 97 -9.14 -3.27 -0.70
CA HIS A 97 -8.66 -2.32 0.30
C HIS A 97 -8.59 -2.94 1.69
N GLU A 98 -9.44 -3.92 1.99
CA GLU A 98 -9.29 -4.72 3.22
C GLU A 98 -8.01 -5.57 3.20
N ALA A 99 -7.71 -6.24 2.07
CA ALA A 99 -6.44 -6.96 1.91
C ALA A 99 -5.24 -6.01 2.02
N ALA A 100 -5.32 -4.82 1.43
CA ALA A 100 -4.28 -3.79 1.58
C ALA A 100 -4.10 -3.34 3.04
N ALA A 101 -5.19 -3.26 3.83
CA ALA A 101 -5.11 -2.96 5.25
C ALA A 101 -4.32 -4.04 6.00
N GLN A 102 -4.54 -5.32 5.68
CA GLN A 102 -3.81 -6.45 6.29
C GLN A 102 -2.31 -6.41 5.96
N VAL A 103 -1.94 -6.07 4.72
CA VAL A 103 -0.54 -5.87 4.32
C VAL A 103 0.11 -4.77 5.18
N PHE A 104 -0.52 -3.61 5.31
CA PHE A 104 0.03 -2.53 6.15
C PHE A 104 0.05 -2.86 7.64
N GLU A 105 -0.93 -3.63 8.13
CA GLU A 105 -0.95 -4.13 9.51
C GLU A 105 0.29 -4.99 9.80
N ARG A 106 0.66 -5.88 8.88
CA ARG A 106 1.88 -6.70 8.98
C ARG A 106 3.17 -5.87 8.91
N LEU A 107 3.15 -4.74 8.23
CA LEU A 107 4.28 -3.84 8.09
C LEU A 107 4.38 -2.78 9.21
N LYS A 108 3.42 -2.70 10.12
CA LYS A 108 3.32 -1.59 11.11
C LYS A 108 4.51 -1.46 12.05
N SER A 109 5.24 -2.55 12.30
CA SER A 109 6.42 -2.57 13.18
C SER A 109 7.60 -1.80 12.60
N HIS A 110 7.61 -1.52 11.30
CA HIS A 110 8.64 -0.73 10.61
C HIS A 110 8.37 0.78 10.71
N LYS A 111 7.70 1.23 11.76
CA LYS A 111 7.45 2.64 12.05
C LYS A 111 8.73 3.33 12.51
N ASP A 112 8.86 4.62 12.17
CA ASP A 112 9.90 5.54 12.69
C ASP A 112 11.32 4.96 12.67
N TRP A 113 11.66 4.26 11.58
CA TRP A 113 12.96 3.61 11.45
C TRP A 113 14.10 4.64 11.44
N ALA A 114 15.19 4.34 12.14
CA ALA A 114 16.43 5.13 12.10
C ALA A 114 17.24 4.85 10.82
N GLU A 115 17.23 3.58 10.39
CA GLU A 115 17.75 3.13 9.11
C GLU A 115 16.63 2.48 8.30
N ARG A 116 16.61 2.75 7.00
CA ARG A 116 15.55 2.30 6.12
C ARG A 116 15.48 0.76 6.09
N PRO A 117 14.31 0.15 6.31
CA PRO A 117 14.18 -1.29 6.27
C PRO A 117 14.47 -1.81 4.86
N SER A 118 15.30 -2.86 4.79
CA SER A 118 15.55 -3.58 3.56
C SER A 118 14.26 -4.24 3.07
N LEU A 119 14.15 -4.45 1.75
CA LEU A 119 13.02 -5.18 1.20
C LEU A 119 12.88 -6.56 1.85
N ALA A 120 13.99 -7.28 2.02
CA ALA A 120 14.00 -8.60 2.66
C ALA A 120 13.33 -8.60 4.05
N ALA A 121 13.64 -7.62 4.91
CA ALA A 121 13.03 -7.52 6.23
C ALA A 121 11.51 -7.26 6.18
N LEU A 122 11.06 -6.50 5.18
CA LEU A 122 9.64 -6.24 4.94
C LEU A 122 8.93 -7.51 4.45
N LEU A 123 9.53 -8.25 3.51
CA LEU A 123 8.98 -9.52 3.02
C LEU A 123 8.92 -10.58 4.13
N THR A 124 9.92 -10.66 5.01
CA THR A 124 9.87 -11.52 6.21
C THR A 124 8.68 -11.17 7.10
N SER A 125 8.37 -9.88 7.27
CA SER A 125 7.21 -9.46 8.08
C SER A 125 5.88 -9.83 7.42
N LEU A 126 5.82 -9.86 6.09
CA LEU A 126 4.62 -10.23 5.34
C LEU A 126 4.36 -11.74 5.31
N SER A 127 5.39 -12.57 5.34
CA SER A 127 5.27 -14.03 5.35
C SER A 127 4.94 -14.62 6.74
N SER A 128 5.18 -13.88 7.82
CA SER A 128 5.21 -14.39 9.20
C SER A 128 3.85 -14.72 9.83
N GLN A 129 2.73 -14.74 9.10
CA GLN A 129 1.51 -15.40 9.58
C GLN A 129 0.92 -16.25 8.46
N GLY A 130 1.17 -17.54 8.60
CA GLY A 130 0.61 -18.59 7.77
C GLY A 130 -0.91 -18.52 7.76
N ILE A 131 -1.45 -19.01 6.65
CA ILE A 131 -2.83 -19.43 6.50
C ILE A 131 -3.21 -20.22 7.77
N GLU A 132 -4.06 -19.65 8.62
CA GLU A 132 -4.88 -20.50 9.50
C GLU A 132 -5.78 -21.27 8.55
N GLU A 133 -5.39 -22.51 8.24
CA GLU A 133 -6.26 -23.48 7.58
C GLU A 133 -7.54 -23.58 8.43
N LYS A 134 -8.64 -23.13 7.84
CA LYS A 134 -9.99 -23.34 8.37
C LYS A 134 -10.53 -24.68 7.88
#